data_AF-A0A0B1RZ46-F1
#
_entry.id   AF-A0A0B1RZ46-F1
#
_cell.length_a   1.000
_cell.length_b   1.000
_cell.length_c   1.000
_cell.angle_alpha   90.00
_cell.angle_beta   90.00
_cell.angle_gamma   90.00
#
_symmetry.space_group_name_H-M   'P 1'
#
loop_
_entity.id
_entity.type
_entity.pdbx_description
1 polymer ?
#
loop_
_entity_poly.entity_id
_entity_poly.type
_entity_poly.pdbx_seq_one_letter_code
_entity_poly.pdbx_strand_id
1 'polypeptide(L)'
;IAAAIKAKSPDLGTRVDKIHALFKEKIAALGPEAQAFAHESMKSGLDIRTKYFADSSPNKAILKKAALEVVKKFQALSDGAKADFKKQFPDIGGVLSNDMIVKRLESLN
;
A
#
# COMPACT_ATOMS: atom_id res chain seq x y z
N ILE A 1 14.76 -1.93 8.02
CA ILE A 1 13.73 -2.24 9.04
C ILE A 1 13.73 -3.72 9.43
N ALA A 2 13.72 -4.66 8.47
CA ALA A 2 13.71 -6.10 8.76
C ALA A 2 14.84 -6.57 9.70
N ALA A 3 16.09 -6.15 9.47
CA ALA A 3 17.23 -6.50 10.34
C ALA A 3 17.06 -6.02 11.79
N ALA A 4 16.56 -4.79 11.98
CA ALA A 4 16.30 -4.23 13.31
C ALA A 4 15.13 -4.92 14.02
N ILE A 5 14.11 -5.36 13.28
CA ILE A 5 13.00 -6.17 13.82
C ILE A 5 13.50 -7.56 14.21
N LYS A 6 14.32 -8.20 13.37
CA LYS A 6 14.89 -9.54 13.61
C LYS A 6 15.78 -9.57 14.84
N ALA A 7 16.53 -8.50 15.09
CA ALA A 7 17.33 -8.33 16.31
C ALA A 7 16.50 -8.24 17.59
N LYS A 8 15.27 -7.70 17.53
CA LYS A 8 14.36 -7.61 18.68
C LYS A 8 13.40 -8.79 18.81
N SER A 9 13.03 -9.39 17.68
CA SER A 9 12.17 -10.56 17.60
C SER A 9 12.46 -11.34 16.30
N PRO A 10 13.14 -12.50 16.39
CA PRO A 10 13.48 -13.31 15.23
C PRO A 10 12.25 -13.81 14.44
N ASP A 11 11.16 -14.15 15.14
CA ASP A 11 9.90 -14.58 14.52
C ASP A 11 9.26 -13.45 13.70
N LEU A 12 9.16 -12.24 14.30
CA LEU A 12 8.63 -11.07 13.59
C LEU A 12 9.52 -10.67 12.42
N GLY A 13 10.86 -10.75 12.57
CA GLY A 13 11.79 -10.48 11.46
C GLY A 13 11.57 -11.43 10.29
N THR A 14 11.39 -12.72 10.56
CA THR A 14 11.13 -13.75 9.54
C THR A 14 9.78 -13.53 8.85
N ARG A 15 8.73 -13.14 9.58
CA ARG A 15 7.43 -12.80 8.99
C ARG A 15 7.51 -11.57 8.09
N VAL A 16 8.24 -10.53 8.52
CA VAL A 16 8.46 -9.31 7.73
C VAL A 16 9.25 -9.62 6.45
N ASP A 17 10.29 -10.46 6.54
CA ASP A 17 11.06 -10.92 5.38
C ASP A 17 10.16 -11.65 4.36
N LYS A 18 9.31 -12.56 4.83
CA LYS A 18 8.35 -13.29 3.97
C LYS A 18 7.37 -12.34 3.28
N ILE A 19 6.77 -11.40 4.02
CA ILE A 19 5.83 -10.42 3.45
C ILE A 19 6.55 -9.54 2.42
N HIS A 20 7.76 -9.05 2.74
CA HIS A 20 8.53 -8.21 1.82
C HIS A 20 8.91 -8.95 0.55
N ALA A 21 9.31 -10.22 0.65
CA ALA A 21 9.62 -11.07 -0.50
C ALA A 21 8.38 -11.28 -1.40
N LEU A 22 7.23 -11.62 -0.82
CA LEU A 22 5.97 -11.80 -1.56
C LEU A 22 5.53 -10.52 -2.26
N PHE A 23 5.62 -9.37 -1.59
CA PHE A 23 5.32 -8.08 -2.21
C PHE A 23 6.30 -7.76 -3.35
N LYS A 24 7.59 -7.99 -3.15
CA LYS A 24 8.61 -7.76 -4.18
C LYS A 24 8.38 -8.62 -5.42
N GLU A 25 8.05 -9.90 -5.23
CA GLU A 25 7.73 -10.83 -6.33
C GLU A 25 6.48 -10.38 -7.10
N LYS A 26 5.41 -10.02 -6.38
CA LYS A 26 4.17 -9.50 -6.99
C LYS A 26 4.40 -8.20 -7.75
N ILE A 27 5.23 -7.30 -7.23
CA ILE A 27 5.59 -6.05 -7.93
C ILE A 27 6.43 -6.37 -9.16
N ALA A 28 7.42 -7.26 -9.07
CA ALA A 28 8.24 -7.63 -10.22
C ALA A 28 7.40 -8.23 -11.38
N ALA A 29 6.27 -8.87 -11.07
CA ALA A 29 5.34 -9.41 -12.05
C ALA A 29 4.40 -8.37 -12.70
N LEU A 30 4.42 -7.10 -12.27
CA LEU A 30 3.63 -6.02 -12.84
C LEU A 30 4.34 -5.35 -14.02
N GLY A 31 3.56 -4.74 -14.92
CA GLY A 31 4.07 -3.80 -15.92
C GLY A 31 4.65 -2.51 -15.30
N PRO A 32 5.48 -1.73 -16.04
CA PRO A 32 6.25 -0.61 -15.50
C PRO A 32 5.41 0.46 -14.79
N GLU A 33 4.22 0.74 -15.31
CA GLU A 33 3.30 1.74 -14.76
C GLU A 33 2.71 1.28 -13.42
N ALA A 34 2.24 0.03 -13.36
CA ALA A 34 1.71 -0.56 -12.14
C ALA A 34 2.82 -0.80 -11.08
N GLN A 35 4.05 -1.09 -11.51
CA GLN A 35 5.22 -1.16 -10.63
C GLN A 35 5.51 0.18 -9.95
N ALA A 36 5.53 1.27 -10.72
CA ALA A 36 5.75 2.61 -10.19
C ALA A 36 4.70 2.96 -9.13
N PHE A 37 3.43 2.70 -9.43
CA PHE A 37 2.33 2.89 -8.49
C PHE A 37 2.47 2.04 -7.21
N ALA A 38 2.83 0.75 -7.36
CA ALA A 38 2.98 -0.16 -6.23
C ALA A 38 4.13 0.28 -5.30
N HIS A 39 5.27 0.67 -5.87
CA HIS A 39 6.42 1.17 -5.11
C HIS A 39 6.09 2.45 -4.33
N GLU A 40 5.41 3.39 -4.97
CA GLU A 40 5.01 4.64 -4.34
C GLU A 40 3.99 4.41 -3.21
N SER A 41 2.99 3.57 -3.46
CA SER A 41 1.96 3.21 -2.47
C SER A 41 2.56 2.51 -1.26
N MET A 42 3.51 1.59 -1.46
CA MET A 42 4.22 0.95 -0.34
C MET A 42 5.03 1.94 0.47
N LYS A 43 5.71 2.90 -0.19
CA LYS A 43 6.51 3.91 0.51
C LYS A 43 5.62 4.77 1.41
N SER A 44 4.49 5.26 0.89
CA SER A 44 3.50 6.00 1.69
C SER A 44 2.94 5.17 2.84
N GLY A 45 2.59 3.91 2.61
CA GLY A 45 2.11 3.01 3.66
C GLY A 45 3.14 2.75 4.76
N LEU A 46 4.41 2.56 4.40
CA LEU A 46 5.51 2.38 5.35
C LEU A 46 5.79 3.64 6.17
N ASP A 47 5.68 4.82 5.57
CA ASP A 47 5.86 6.10 6.26
C ASP A 47 4.75 6.31 7.32
N ILE A 48 3.49 6.09 6.95
CA ILE A 48 2.34 6.12 7.87
C ILE A 48 2.53 5.12 9.02
N ARG A 49 2.94 3.89 8.70
CA ARG A 49 3.19 2.85 9.70
C ARG A 49 4.32 3.27 10.66
N THR A 50 5.37 3.89 10.14
CA THR A 50 6.50 4.36 10.96
C THR A 50 6.03 5.47 11.91
N LYS A 51 5.22 6.41 11.41
CA LYS A 51 4.59 7.46 12.24
C LYS A 51 3.67 6.87 13.32
N TYR A 52 2.90 5.83 12.98
CA TYR A 52 2.03 5.11 13.92
C TYR A 52 2.81 4.48 15.08
N PHE A 53 3.93 3.81 14.78
CA PHE A 53 4.76 3.16 15.81
C PHE A 53 5.63 4.14 16.61
N ALA A 54 5.84 5.36 16.11
CA ALA A 54 6.64 6.40 16.77
C ALA A 54 5.83 7.28 17.75
N ASP A 55 4.78 6.73 18.38
CA ASP A 55 3.99 7.39 19.44
C ASP A 55 2.98 8.45 18.98
N SER A 56 2.75 8.56 17.67
CA SER A 56 1.75 9.47 17.10
C SER A 56 0.69 8.67 16.37
N SER A 57 -0.43 8.36 17.06
CA SER A 57 -1.64 7.86 16.39
C SER A 57 -1.92 8.79 15.22
N PRO A 58 -1.72 8.36 13.96
CA PRO A 58 -1.74 9.28 12.84
C PRO A 58 -3.14 9.85 12.81
N ASN A 59 -3.23 11.17 12.85
CA ASN A 59 -4.49 11.88 12.76
C ASN A 59 -5.31 11.24 11.63
N LYS A 60 -6.54 10.81 11.93
CA LYS A 60 -7.41 10.13 10.97
C LYS A 60 -7.51 10.91 9.65
N ALA A 61 -7.40 12.24 9.70
CA ALA A 61 -7.33 13.10 8.51
C ALA A 61 -6.10 12.81 7.62
N ILE A 62 -4.91 12.59 8.20
CA ILE A 62 -3.68 12.27 7.45
C ILE A 62 -3.80 10.88 6.80
N LEU A 63 -4.33 9.90 7.53
CA LEU A 63 -4.60 8.56 6.99
C LEU A 63 -5.57 8.61 5.81
N LYS A 64 -6.67 9.36 5.96
CA LYS A 64 -7.67 9.56 4.89
C LYS A 64 -7.06 10.24 3.67
N LYS A 65 -6.32 11.33 3.87
CA LYS A 65 -5.68 12.06 2.77
C LYS A 65 -4.73 11.16 1.99
N ALA A 66 -3.90 10.38 2.68
CA ALA A 66 -3.00 9.43 2.02
C ALA A 66 -3.77 8.32 1.28
N ALA A 67 -4.84 7.78 1.86
CA ALA A 67 -5.68 6.79 1.17
C ALA A 67 -6.33 7.38 -0.10
N LEU A 68 -6.81 8.62 -0.03
CA LEU A 68 -7.43 9.32 -1.15
C LEU A 68 -6.42 9.66 -2.25
N GLU A 69 -5.18 10.02 -1.89
CA GLU A 69 -4.07 10.16 -2.84
C GLU A 69 -3.75 8.84 -3.56
N VAL A 70 -3.73 7.71 -2.83
CA VAL A 70 -3.51 6.39 -3.43
C VAL A 70 -4.67 6.01 -4.37
N VAL A 71 -5.92 6.27 -3.99
CA VAL A 71 -7.09 6.06 -4.87
C VAL A 71 -6.99 6.89 -6.14
N LYS A 72 -6.69 8.19 -6.03
CA LYS A 72 -6.52 9.08 -7.20
C LYS A 72 -5.42 8.59 -8.13
N LYS A 73 -4.28 8.19 -7.58
CA LYS A 73 -3.17 7.63 -8.38
C LYS A 73 -3.56 6.33 -9.06
N PHE A 74 -4.29 5.46 -8.36
CA PHE A 74 -4.81 4.23 -8.96
C PHE A 74 -5.81 4.51 -10.09
N GLN A 75 -6.72 5.47 -9.91
CA GLN A 75 -7.67 5.88 -10.94
C GLN A 75 -7.01 6.55 -12.14
N ALA A 76 -5.87 7.22 -11.94
CA ALA A 76 -5.09 7.84 -13.00
C ALA A 76 -4.28 6.84 -13.85
N LEU A 77 -4.12 5.60 -13.38
CA LEU A 77 -3.46 4.55 -14.16
C LEU A 77 -4.26 4.19 -15.42
N SER A 78 -3.55 3.71 -16.44
CA SER A 78 -4.17 3.09 -17.61
C SER A 78 -5.02 1.87 -17.23
N ASP A 79 -6.06 1.56 -18.00
CA ASP A 79 -6.94 0.42 -17.71
C ASP A 79 -6.17 -0.91 -17.72
N GLY A 80 -5.14 -1.03 -18.57
CA GLY A 80 -4.21 -2.15 -18.56
C GLY A 80 -3.41 -2.26 -17.27
N ALA A 81 -2.85 -1.15 -16.78
CA ALA A 81 -2.10 -1.12 -15.52
C ALA A 81 -3.00 -1.39 -14.30
N LYS A 82 -4.24 -0.91 -14.30
CA LYS A 82 -5.22 -1.24 -13.25
C LYS A 82 -5.56 -2.72 -13.21
N ALA A 83 -5.81 -3.32 -14.38
CA ALA A 83 -6.14 -4.75 -14.48
C ALA A 83 -4.96 -5.63 -14.03
N ASP A 84 -3.74 -5.26 -14.44
CA ASP A 84 -2.52 -5.96 -14.04
C ASP A 84 -2.26 -5.83 -12.53
N PHE A 85 -2.42 -4.62 -11.97
CA PHE A 85 -2.34 -4.41 -10.53
C PHE A 85 -3.38 -5.24 -9.76
N LYS A 86 -4.63 -5.28 -10.21
CA LYS A 86 -5.69 -6.12 -9.61
C LYS A 86 -5.35 -7.60 -9.65
N LYS A 87 -4.72 -8.07 -10.73
CA LYS A 87 -4.33 -9.47 -10.87
C LYS A 87 -3.30 -9.88 -9.81
N GLN A 88 -2.32 -9.01 -9.53
CA GLN A 88 -1.29 -9.31 -8.54
C GLN A 88 -1.70 -8.97 -7.10
N PHE A 89 -2.56 -7.96 -6.94
CA PHE A 89 -3.07 -7.48 -5.66
C PHE A 89 -4.60 -7.43 -5.66
N PRO A 90 -5.29 -8.59 -5.66
CA PRO A 90 -6.75 -8.65 -5.78
C PRO A 90 -7.47 -7.94 -4.63
N ASP A 91 -7.02 -8.11 -3.39
CA ASP A 91 -7.64 -7.48 -2.22
C ASP A 91 -7.50 -5.94 -2.27
N ILE A 92 -6.28 -5.46 -2.56
CA ILE A 92 -5.99 -4.02 -2.62
C ILE A 92 -6.66 -3.39 -3.84
N GLY A 93 -6.55 -4.03 -5.00
CA GLY A 93 -7.19 -3.58 -6.23
C GLY A 93 -8.72 -3.57 -6.14
N GLY A 94 -9.30 -4.52 -5.40
CA GLY A 94 -10.73 -4.56 -5.06
C GLY A 94 -11.15 -3.36 -4.22
N VAL A 95 -10.39 -3.02 -3.17
CA VAL A 95 -10.66 -1.84 -2.33
C VAL A 95 -10.55 -0.53 -3.12
N LEU A 96 -9.48 -0.38 -3.91
CA LEU A 96 -9.21 0.84 -4.70
C LEU A 96 -10.19 1.05 -5.85
N SER A 97 -10.90 -0.01 -6.26
CA SER A 97 -11.92 0.04 -7.33
C SER A 97 -13.34 0.02 -6.82
N ASN A 98 -13.53 -0.05 -5.50
CA ASN A 98 -14.86 -0.10 -4.92
C ASN A 98 -15.40 1.32 -4.77
N ASP A 99 -16.34 1.69 -5.64
CA ASP A 99 -16.96 3.02 -5.66
C ASP A 99 -17.57 3.43 -4.31
N MET A 100 -18.08 2.49 -3.51
CA MET A 100 -18.60 2.81 -2.18
C MET A 100 -17.48 3.23 -1.23
N ILE A 101 -16.33 2.54 -1.28
CA ILE A 101 -15.17 2.88 -0.45
C ILE A 101 -14.55 4.21 -0.91
N VAL A 102 -14.44 4.40 -2.23
CA VAL A 102 -13.94 5.65 -2.83
C VAL A 102 -14.85 6.82 -2.45
N LYS A 103 -16.17 6.71 -2.67
CA LYS A 103 -17.13 7.77 -2.28
C LYS A 103 -17.14 8.04 -0.79
N ARG A 104 -17.00 7.00 0.05
CA ARG A 104 -16.90 7.15 1.50
C ARG A 104 -15.64 7.95 1.86
N LEU A 105 -14.51 7.66 1.24
CA LEU A 105 -13.26 8.41 1.45
C LEU A 105 -13.40 9.86 0.99
N GLU A 106 -14.03 10.11 -0.16
CA GLU A 106 -14.28 11.45 -0.71
C GLU A 106 -15.25 12.26 0.15
N SER A 107 -16.33 11.65 0.65
CA SER A 107 -17.34 12.32 1.50
C SER A 107 -16.84 12.72 2.89
N LEU A 108 -15.70 12.17 3.30
CA LEU A 108 -15.13 12.33 4.64
C LEU A 108 -13.93 13.31 4.65
N ASN A 109 -13.73 14.02 3.54
CA ASN A 109 -12.62 14.92 3.25
C ASN A 109 -13.09 16.38 3.17
#